data_AF-V8NC12-F1
#
_entry.id   AF-V8NC12-F1
#
_cell.length_a   1.000
_cell.length_b   1.000
_cell.length_c   1.000
_cell.angle_alpha   90.00
_cell.angle_beta   90.00
_cell.angle_gamma   90.00
#
_symmetry.space_group_name_H-M   'P 1'
#
loop_
_entity.id
_entity.type
_entity.pdbx_description
1 polymer ?
#
loop_
_entity_poly.entity_id
_entity_poly.type
_entity_poly.pdbx_seq_one_letter_code
_entity_poly.pdbx_strand_id
1 'polypeptide(L)'
;MLTQEPVAPNKIVILHPEFLSSTSPLLPMDYEEFVRGCHLGVFPSYYEPWGYTPAECTVMGIPSVTTNLSGFGCFMQEHVADPAAYGIYIVDRRFRSPDESCNQLTQFLYAFCQQSRRQRITEGFRYPRPSSVPPSPSVSQHNSPHQSDEEVNDDERYDEEEEAERDRQNIKSPFSFTAMPWRKKKQHGEYRN
;
A
#
# COMPACT_ATOMS: atom_id res chain seq x y z
N MET A 1 -42.02 -0.94 18.04
CA MET A 1 -41.17 -0.66 16.86
C MET A 1 -40.29 -1.89 16.65
N LEU A 2 -40.56 -2.67 15.61
CA LEU A 2 -39.73 -3.83 15.27
C LEU A 2 -38.41 -3.30 14.74
N THR A 3 -37.32 -3.48 15.49
CA THR A 3 -35.97 -3.34 14.96
C THR A 3 -35.80 -4.46 13.92
N GLN A 4 -35.85 -4.12 12.63
CA GLN A 4 -35.41 -5.04 11.59
C GLN A 4 -33.97 -5.44 11.92
N GLU A 5 -33.75 -6.74 12.13
CA GLU A 5 -32.42 -7.33 12.08
C GLU A 5 -31.74 -6.86 10.79
N PRO A 6 -30.49 -6.36 10.84
CA PRO A 6 -29.80 -5.90 9.66
C PRO A 6 -29.74 -7.03 8.64
N VAL A 7 -30.23 -6.77 7.42
CA VAL A 7 -30.15 -7.73 6.31
C VAL A 7 -28.67 -8.12 6.14
N ALA A 8 -28.38 -9.41 6.29
CA ALA A 8 -27.02 -9.91 6.15
C ALA A 8 -26.45 -9.44 4.81
N PRO A 9 -25.24 -8.85 4.77
CA PRO A 9 -24.67 -8.37 3.52
C PRO A 9 -24.53 -9.54 2.54
N ASN A 10 -24.83 -9.28 1.26
CA ASN A 10 -24.66 -10.27 0.19
C ASN A 10 -23.17 -10.65 0.10
N LYS A 11 -22.83 -11.85 0.57
CA LYS A 11 -21.47 -12.42 0.48
C LYS A 11 -21.42 -13.37 -0.70
N ILE A 12 -20.49 -13.13 -1.62
CA ILE A 12 -20.21 -14.01 -2.75
C ILE A 12 -18.75 -14.44 -2.64
N VAL A 13 -18.50 -15.75 -2.76
CA VAL A 13 -17.16 -16.32 -2.78
C VAL A 13 -16.94 -16.96 -4.13
N ILE A 14 -15.87 -16.56 -4.81
CA ILE A 14 -15.47 -17.09 -6.12
C ILE A 14 -14.09 -17.73 -5.95
N LEU A 15 -14.00 -19.04 -6.18
CA LEU A 15 -12.73 -19.75 -6.26
C LEU A 15 -12.30 -19.82 -7.73
N HIS A 16 -11.17 -19.20 -8.06
CA HIS A 16 -10.55 -19.27 -9.38
C HIS A 16 -9.22 -20.04 -9.26
N PRO A 17 -9.20 -21.36 -9.53
CA PRO A 17 -8.03 -22.23 -9.29
C PRO A 17 -7.04 -22.23 -10.46
N GLU A 18 -6.82 -21.08 -11.10
CA GLU A 18 -5.89 -20.90 -12.20
C GLU A 18 -5.17 -19.56 -12.03
N PHE A 19 -3.96 -19.43 -12.56
CA PHE A 19 -3.32 -18.12 -12.64
C PHE A 19 -4.09 -17.22 -13.60
N LEU A 20 -4.20 -15.95 -13.22
CA LEU A 20 -4.81 -14.94 -14.08
C LEU A 20 -3.96 -14.74 -15.33
N SER A 21 -4.63 -14.66 -16.47
CA SER A 21 -4.04 -14.46 -17.78
C SER A 21 -5.02 -13.72 -18.67
N SER A 22 -4.54 -12.72 -19.41
CA SER A 22 -5.29 -12.05 -20.48
C SER A 22 -5.85 -13.00 -21.54
N THR A 23 -5.32 -14.23 -21.66
CA THR A 23 -5.84 -15.27 -22.56
C THR A 23 -6.95 -16.14 -21.96
N SER A 24 -7.29 -15.97 -20.67
CA SER A 24 -8.34 -16.74 -20.01
C SER A 24 -9.73 -16.42 -20.61
N PRO A 25 -10.54 -17.42 -21.00
CA PRO A 25 -11.86 -17.17 -21.57
C PRO A 25 -12.90 -16.70 -20.54
N LEU A 26 -12.65 -16.91 -19.25
CA LEU A 26 -13.57 -16.53 -18.18
C LEU A 26 -13.28 -15.13 -17.62
N LEU A 27 -12.00 -14.83 -17.45
CA LEU A 27 -11.53 -13.57 -16.88
C LEU A 27 -10.27 -13.11 -17.64
N PRO A 28 -10.44 -12.48 -18.83
CA PRO A 28 -9.35 -12.10 -19.71
C PRO A 28 -8.63 -10.85 -19.19
N MET A 29 -7.88 -11.01 -18.10
CA MET A 29 -7.09 -9.94 -17.50
C MET A 29 -5.81 -10.48 -16.88
N ASP A 30 -4.75 -9.69 -16.92
CA ASP A 30 -3.50 -10.04 -16.25
C ASP A 30 -3.60 -9.80 -14.74
N TYR A 31 -2.76 -10.48 -13.96
CA TYR A 31 -2.74 -10.39 -12.49
C TYR A 31 -2.69 -8.94 -11.97
N GLU A 32 -1.83 -8.14 -12.58
CA GLU A 32 -1.64 -6.72 -12.24
C GLU A 32 -2.89 -5.85 -12.46
N GLU A 33 -3.68 -6.16 -13.49
CA GLU A 33 -4.94 -5.44 -13.77
C GLU A 33 -6.01 -5.85 -12.77
N PHE A 34 -6.06 -7.14 -12.43
CA PHE A 34 -6.98 -7.66 -11.43
C PHE A 34 -6.74 -7.05 -10.05
N VAL A 35 -5.49 -6.99 -9.60
CA VAL A 35 -5.13 -6.38 -8.31
C VAL A 35 -5.55 -4.92 -8.29
N ARG A 36 -5.26 -4.14 -9.35
CA ARG A 36 -5.68 -2.73 -9.46
C ARG A 36 -7.20 -2.55 -9.50
N GLY A 37 -7.94 -3.55 -9.95
CA GLY A 37 -9.41 -3.57 -9.92
C GLY A 37 -10.01 -3.93 -8.56
N CYS A 38 -9.20 -4.48 -7.64
CA CYS A 38 -9.63 -4.86 -6.31
C CYS A 38 -9.59 -3.69 -5.31
N HIS A 39 -10.36 -3.80 -4.24
CA HIS A 39 -10.43 -2.75 -3.21
C HIS A 39 -9.51 -3.00 -2.01
N LEU A 40 -9.23 -4.27 -1.72
CA LEU A 40 -8.47 -4.70 -0.55
C LEU A 40 -7.83 -6.07 -0.84
N GLY A 41 -6.52 -6.19 -0.62
CA GLY A 41 -5.83 -7.48 -0.56
C GLY A 41 -5.90 -8.08 0.85
N VAL A 42 -6.09 -9.40 0.98
CA VAL A 42 -6.22 -10.06 2.29
C VAL A 42 -5.31 -11.27 2.34
N PHE A 43 -4.19 -11.15 3.06
CA PHE A 43 -3.09 -12.12 3.13
C PHE A 43 -2.81 -12.51 4.59
N PRO A 44 -3.71 -13.24 5.28
CA PRO A 44 -3.56 -13.57 6.68
C PRO A 44 -2.58 -14.74 6.88
N SER A 45 -1.35 -14.61 6.38
CA SER A 45 -0.34 -15.66 6.33
C SER A 45 0.10 -16.13 7.72
N TYR A 46 0.31 -17.44 7.87
CA TYR A 46 0.93 -18.03 9.06
C TYR A 46 2.45 -18.20 8.89
N TYR A 47 2.88 -18.55 7.68
CA TYR A 47 4.27 -18.71 7.29
C TYR A 47 4.50 -18.01 5.95
N GLU A 48 5.17 -16.86 6.00
CA GLU A 48 5.48 -16.04 4.83
C GLU A 48 6.79 -15.29 5.10
N PRO A 49 7.95 -15.82 4.67
CA PRO A 49 9.25 -15.28 5.06
C PRO A 49 9.44 -13.79 4.71
N TRP A 50 8.87 -13.37 3.58
CA TRP A 50 8.84 -11.97 3.18
C TRP A 50 7.40 -11.49 3.05
N GLY A 51 6.81 -11.57 1.87
CA GLY A 51 5.45 -11.09 1.61
C GLY A 51 5.40 -10.22 0.38
N TYR A 52 5.67 -10.84 -0.78
CA TYR A 52 5.66 -10.13 -2.07
C TYR A 52 4.25 -9.64 -2.43
N THR A 53 3.22 -10.45 -2.17
CA THR A 53 1.84 -10.09 -2.52
C THR A 53 1.31 -8.85 -1.77
N PRO A 54 1.44 -8.72 -0.43
CA PRO A 54 1.06 -7.47 0.24
C PRO A 54 1.97 -6.28 -0.15
N ALA A 55 3.24 -6.51 -0.46
CA ALA A 55 4.15 -5.47 -0.96
C ALA A 55 3.74 -4.96 -2.35
N GLU A 56 3.39 -5.85 -3.28
CA GLU A 56 2.89 -5.54 -4.61
C GLU A 56 1.57 -4.76 -4.53
N CYS A 57 0.63 -5.18 -3.69
CA CYS A 57 -0.59 -4.40 -3.43
C CYS A 57 -0.27 -2.97 -2.99
N THR A 58 0.70 -2.83 -2.08
CA THR A 58 1.15 -1.53 -1.57
C THR A 58 1.72 -0.64 -2.69
N VAL A 59 2.57 -1.20 -3.57
CA VAL A 59 3.11 -0.49 -4.75
C VAL A 59 2.01 -0.08 -5.73
N MET A 60 0.98 -0.90 -5.88
CA MET A 60 -0.17 -0.64 -6.74
C MET A 60 -1.21 0.31 -6.10
N GLY A 61 -0.97 0.78 -4.87
CA GLY A 61 -1.88 1.68 -4.15
C GLY A 61 -3.15 0.98 -3.64
N ILE A 62 -3.12 -0.34 -3.50
CA ILE A 62 -4.21 -1.17 -2.99
C ILE A 62 -3.96 -1.47 -1.51
N PRO A 63 -4.85 -1.05 -0.59
CA PRO A 63 -4.75 -1.42 0.81
C PRO A 63 -4.66 -2.94 0.98
N SER A 64 -3.96 -3.40 2.00
CA SER A 64 -3.81 -4.84 2.26
C SER A 64 -3.86 -5.19 3.75
N VAL A 65 -4.40 -6.38 4.03
CA VAL A 65 -4.31 -7.02 5.34
C VAL A 65 -3.19 -8.05 5.29
N THR A 66 -2.26 -7.99 6.23
CA THR A 66 -1.16 -8.95 6.43
C THR A 66 -1.07 -9.35 7.91
N THR A 67 0.00 -10.02 8.33
CA THR A 67 0.18 -10.51 9.71
C THR A 67 1.54 -10.15 10.27
N ASN A 68 1.65 -10.07 11.59
CA ASN A 68 2.93 -9.93 12.31
C ASN A 68 3.77 -11.23 12.34
N LEU A 69 3.41 -12.24 11.54
CA LEU A 69 4.24 -13.40 11.23
C LEU A 69 4.83 -13.33 9.81
N SER A 70 4.34 -12.44 8.95
CA SER A 70 4.94 -12.18 7.64
C SER A 70 6.13 -11.24 7.76
N GLY A 71 7.17 -11.43 6.94
CA GLY A 71 8.33 -10.52 6.91
C GLY A 71 7.93 -9.08 6.57
N PHE A 72 7.04 -8.89 5.61
CA PHE A 72 6.51 -7.59 5.20
C PHE A 72 5.73 -6.92 6.33
N GLY A 73 4.86 -7.66 7.04
CA GLY A 73 4.14 -7.15 8.20
C GLY A 73 5.08 -6.74 9.32
N CYS A 74 6.12 -7.53 9.62
CA CYS A 74 7.15 -7.16 10.58
C CYS A 74 7.88 -5.87 10.15
N PHE A 75 8.33 -5.81 8.90
CA PHE A 75 9.01 -4.64 8.33
C PHE A 75 8.17 -3.36 8.48
N MET A 76 6.89 -3.43 8.11
CA MET A 76 5.97 -2.29 8.20
C MET A 76 5.69 -1.87 9.66
N GLN A 77 5.56 -2.82 10.60
CA GLN A 77 5.40 -2.48 12.03
C GLN A 77 6.61 -1.75 12.61
N GLU A 78 7.81 -2.09 12.14
CA GLU A 78 9.05 -1.49 12.65
C GLU A 78 9.33 -0.12 12.04
N HIS A 79 9.03 0.07 10.76
CA HIS A 79 9.45 1.25 10.01
C HIS A 79 8.35 2.31 9.83
N VAL A 80 7.09 1.96 10.03
CA VAL A 80 5.94 2.86 9.86
C VAL A 80 5.20 3.03 11.18
N ALA A 81 5.13 4.27 11.67
CA ALA A 81 4.55 4.58 12.99
C ALA A 81 3.05 4.24 13.09
N ASP A 82 2.29 4.43 12.01
CA ASP A 82 0.87 4.04 11.92
C ASP A 82 0.59 3.39 10.55
N PRO A 83 0.85 2.08 10.39
CA PRO A 83 0.63 1.38 9.12
C PRO A 83 -0.84 1.43 8.67
N ALA A 84 -1.79 1.49 9.61
CA ALA A 84 -3.22 1.47 9.29
C ALA A 84 -3.69 2.76 8.61
N ALA A 85 -3.14 3.93 9.01
CA ALA A 85 -3.36 5.20 8.31
C ALA A 85 -2.93 5.18 6.83
N TYR A 86 -2.07 4.22 6.50
CA TYR A 86 -1.54 3.95 5.17
C TYR A 86 -2.17 2.70 4.53
N GLY A 87 -3.30 2.21 5.03
CA GLY A 87 -3.99 1.07 4.43
C GLY A 87 -3.26 -0.27 4.57
N ILE A 88 -2.29 -0.37 5.48
CA ILE A 88 -1.59 -1.61 5.83
C ILE A 88 -2.14 -2.09 7.18
N TYR A 89 -3.02 -3.08 7.14
CA TYR A 89 -3.66 -3.64 8.32
C TYR A 89 -2.91 -4.90 8.77
N ILE A 90 -2.44 -4.95 10.01
CA ILE A 90 -1.57 -6.04 10.47
C ILE A 90 -2.28 -6.80 11.57
N VAL A 91 -2.71 -8.03 11.24
CA VAL A 91 -3.34 -8.95 12.19
C VAL A 91 -2.27 -9.53 13.10
N ASP A 92 -2.54 -9.52 14.40
CA ASP A 92 -1.70 -10.17 15.39
C ASP A 92 -2.02 -11.67 15.44
N ARG A 93 -1.13 -12.46 14.84
CA ARG A 93 -1.16 -13.93 14.87
C ARG A 93 -0.06 -14.53 15.75
N ARG A 94 0.82 -13.69 16.31
CA ARG A 94 1.97 -14.11 17.11
C ARG A 94 1.66 -14.18 18.60
N PHE A 95 0.86 -13.24 19.10
CA PHE A 95 0.59 -13.09 20.53
C PHE A 95 -0.89 -13.28 20.89
N ARG A 96 -1.71 -13.71 19.94
CA ARG A 96 -3.14 -13.96 20.11
C ARG A 96 -3.52 -15.38 19.72
N SER A 97 -4.61 -15.85 20.30
CA SER A 97 -5.23 -17.12 19.89
C SER A 97 -5.76 -17.04 18.45
N PRO A 98 -6.00 -18.19 17.79
CA PRO A 98 -6.62 -18.22 16.47
C PRO A 98 -7.97 -17.49 16.42
N ASP A 99 -8.81 -17.66 17.44
CA ASP A 99 -10.13 -17.01 17.49
C ASP A 99 -10.03 -15.49 17.63
N GLU A 100 -9.13 -14.99 18.47
CA GLU A 100 -8.87 -13.56 18.61
C GLU A 100 -8.28 -12.96 17.31
N SER A 101 -7.43 -13.71 16.61
CA SER A 101 -6.88 -13.32 15.31
C SER A 101 -7.98 -13.23 14.25
N CYS A 102 -8.88 -14.22 14.19
CA CYS A 102 -10.04 -14.24 13.30
C CYS A 102 -11.00 -13.06 13.59
N ASN A 103 -11.23 -12.76 14.86
CA ASN A 103 -12.05 -11.64 15.29
C ASN A 103 -11.43 -10.30 14.87
N GLN A 104 -10.12 -10.13 15.05
CA GLN A 104 -9.39 -8.92 14.62
C GLN A 104 -9.44 -8.75 13.09
N LEU A 105 -9.18 -9.82 12.33
CA LEU A 105 -9.32 -9.80 10.87
C LEU A 105 -10.74 -9.37 10.47
N THR A 106 -11.76 -9.96 11.09
CA THR A 106 -13.16 -9.62 10.82
C THR A 106 -13.46 -8.15 11.13
N GLN A 107 -12.91 -7.60 12.20
CA GLN A 107 -13.05 -6.19 12.55
C GLN A 107 -12.44 -5.27 11.48
N PHE A 108 -11.25 -5.58 10.97
CA PHE A 108 -10.64 -4.82 9.87
C PHE A 108 -11.49 -4.85 8.60
N LEU A 109 -11.95 -6.05 8.19
CA LEU A 109 -12.81 -6.20 7.01
C LEU A 109 -14.15 -5.48 7.17
N TYR A 110 -14.76 -5.56 8.36
CA TYR A 110 -16.01 -4.89 8.65
C TYR A 110 -15.85 -3.37 8.63
N ALA A 111 -14.81 -2.84 9.27
CA ALA A 111 -14.50 -1.41 9.28
C ALA A 111 -14.27 -0.87 7.86
N PHE A 112 -13.53 -1.61 7.03
CA PHE A 112 -13.29 -1.25 5.63
C PHE A 112 -14.59 -1.18 4.80
N CYS A 113 -15.50 -2.14 5.00
CA CYS A 113 -16.81 -2.15 4.34
C CYS A 113 -17.68 -0.94 4.72
N GLN A 114 -17.51 -0.37 5.91
CA GLN A 114 -18.26 0.80 6.38
C GLN A 114 -17.73 2.13 5.84
N GLN A 115 -16.59 2.13 5.15
CA GLN A 115 -16.01 3.36 4.60
C GLN A 115 -16.84 3.88 3.42
N SER A 116 -16.87 5.20 3.28
CA SER A 116 -17.34 5.85 2.07
C SER A 116 -16.34 5.70 0.92
N ARG A 117 -16.80 5.86 -0.32
CA ARG A 117 -15.92 5.89 -1.50
C ARG A 117 -14.79 6.92 -1.36
N ARG A 118 -15.08 8.08 -0.77
CA ARG A 118 -14.10 9.16 -0.57
C ARG A 118 -13.01 8.76 0.43
N GLN A 119 -13.40 8.09 1.52
CA GLN A 119 -12.46 7.56 2.51
C GLN A 119 -11.52 6.54 1.83
N ARG A 120 -12.06 5.56 1.09
CA ARG A 120 -11.24 4.59 0.34
C ARG A 120 -10.25 5.21 -0.65
N ILE A 121 -10.63 6.29 -1.33
CA ILE A 121 -9.72 6.99 -2.26
C ILE A 121 -8.61 7.75 -1.51
N THR A 122 -8.89 8.24 -0.31
CA THR A 122 -7.97 9.09 0.46
C THR A 122 -7.01 8.26 1.32
N GLU A 123 -7.45 7.09 1.78
CA GLU A 123 -6.69 6.14 2.61
C GLU A 123 -5.68 5.30 1.81
N GLY A 124 -5.67 5.40 0.47
CA GLY A 124 -4.68 4.73 -0.34
C GLY A 124 -3.28 5.22 0.00
N PHE A 125 -2.42 4.30 0.45
CA PHE A 125 -0.99 4.54 0.54
C PHE A 125 -0.48 5.09 -0.78
N ARG A 126 -0.01 6.33 -0.78
CA ARG A 126 0.93 6.75 -1.81
C ARG A 126 2.31 6.45 -1.29
N TYR A 127 2.83 5.28 -1.68
CA TYR A 127 4.27 5.12 -1.63
C TYR A 127 4.87 6.26 -2.48
N PRO A 128 5.74 7.12 -1.92
CA PRO A 128 6.49 8.03 -2.74
C PRO A 128 7.24 7.18 -3.76
N ARG A 129 7.26 7.60 -5.03
CA ARG A 129 8.09 6.89 -6.02
C ARG A 129 9.51 6.84 -5.44
N PRO A 130 10.16 5.67 -5.36
CA PRO A 130 11.56 5.61 -5.00
C PRO A 130 12.32 6.61 -5.85
N SER A 131 13.25 7.38 -5.26
CA SER A 131 14.13 8.27 -6.02
C SER A 131 14.93 7.51 -7.09
N SER A 132 15.10 6.20 -6.92
CA SER A 132 15.72 5.27 -7.87
C SER A 132 14.85 4.92 -9.08
N VAL A 133 13.56 5.28 -9.09
CA VAL A 133 12.69 5.13 -10.26
C VAL A 133 12.70 6.45 -11.03
N PRO A 134 13.49 6.58 -12.10
CA PRO A 134 13.47 7.79 -12.91
C PRO A 134 12.06 8.02 -13.46
N PRO A 135 11.58 9.28 -13.54
CA PRO A 135 10.37 9.58 -14.30
C PRO A 135 10.56 9.02 -15.70
N SER A 136 9.65 8.13 -16.13
CA SER A 136 9.79 7.32 -17.34
C SER A 136 10.43 8.11 -18.49
N PRO A 137 11.68 7.80 -18.91
CA PRO A 137 12.13 8.26 -20.20
C PRO A 137 11.28 7.51 -21.23
N SER A 138 10.52 8.26 -22.03
CA SER A 138 9.97 7.72 -23.27
C SER A 138 11.16 7.25 -24.11
N VAL A 139 11.11 6.00 -24.60
CA VAL A 139 12.13 5.25 -25.37
C VAL A 139 12.90 4.24 -24.52
N SER A 140 12.57 2.96 -24.72
CA SER A 140 13.34 1.80 -24.28
C SER A 140 14.73 1.80 -24.92
N GLN A 141 15.78 1.99 -24.12
CA GLN A 141 17.14 1.64 -24.52
C GLN A 141 17.34 0.12 -24.42
N HIS A 142 18.20 -0.42 -25.27
CA HIS A 142 18.38 -1.84 -25.56
C HIS A 142 19.17 -2.57 -24.44
N ASN A 143 18.74 -3.77 -24.03
CA ASN A 143 19.43 -4.64 -23.06
C ASN A 143 20.67 -5.33 -23.65
N SER A 144 21.55 -4.60 -24.33
CA SER A 144 22.90 -5.12 -24.63
C SER A 144 23.82 -4.77 -23.46
N PRO A 145 24.54 -5.73 -22.86
CA PRO A 145 25.48 -5.45 -21.79
C PRO A 145 26.53 -4.45 -22.28
N HIS A 146 26.64 -3.30 -21.61
CA HIS A 146 27.80 -2.44 -21.79
C HIS A 146 29.02 -3.17 -21.21
N GLN A 147 30.07 -3.25 -22.02
CA GLN A 147 31.37 -3.75 -21.60
C GLN A 147 31.90 -2.78 -20.53
N SER A 148 31.98 -3.25 -19.30
CA SER A 148 32.45 -2.46 -18.15
C SER A 148 33.96 -2.30 -18.23
N ASP A 149 34.42 -1.24 -18.89
CA ASP A 149 35.80 -0.74 -18.77
C ASP A 149 35.87 0.34 -17.67
N GLU A 150 35.34 0.02 -16.48
CA GLU A 150 35.64 0.77 -15.26
C GLU A 150 36.23 -0.22 -14.26
N GLU A 151 37.46 0.05 -13.83
CA GLU A 151 38.12 -0.75 -12.80
C GLU A 151 37.29 -0.65 -11.52
N VAL A 152 36.70 -1.78 -11.13
CA VAL A 152 36.03 -1.94 -9.84
C VAL A 152 37.10 -1.71 -8.77
N ASN A 153 37.02 -0.56 -8.10
CA ASN A 153 37.82 -0.32 -6.91
C ASN A 153 37.24 -1.17 -5.78
N ASP A 154 37.83 -2.35 -5.57
CA ASP A 154 37.41 -3.40 -4.62
C ASP A 154 37.47 -2.96 -3.13
N ASP A 155 37.80 -1.69 -2.86
CA ASP A 155 37.91 -1.11 -1.52
C ASP A 155 36.61 -0.42 -1.01
N GLU A 156 35.57 -0.25 -1.85
CA GLU A 156 34.28 0.26 -1.38
C GLU A 156 33.40 -0.88 -0.84
N ARG A 157 33.60 -1.18 0.45
CA ARG A 157 32.76 -2.09 1.21
C ARG A 157 31.32 -1.55 1.21
N TYR A 158 30.40 -2.30 0.62
CA TYR A 158 28.96 -1.99 0.69
C TYR A 158 28.51 -1.86 2.15
N ASP A 159 28.16 -0.64 2.56
CA ASP A 159 27.76 -0.32 3.92
C ASP A 159 26.23 -0.34 4.03
N GLU A 160 25.70 -1.48 4.46
CA GLU A 160 24.26 -1.68 4.70
C GLU A 160 23.70 -0.67 5.72
N GLU A 161 24.52 -0.22 6.68
CA GLU A 161 24.09 0.73 7.72
C GLU A 161 23.95 2.14 7.14
N GLU A 162 24.86 2.56 6.27
CA GLU A 162 24.77 3.85 5.56
C GLU A 162 23.55 3.91 4.64
N GLU A 163 23.26 2.85 3.89
CA GLU A 163 22.08 2.80 3.02
C GLU A 163 20.77 2.79 3.83
N ALA A 164 20.70 2.00 4.90
CA ALA A 164 19.57 2.01 5.81
C ALA A 164 19.38 3.40 6.46
N GLU A 165 20.47 4.14 6.72
CA GLU A 165 20.41 5.49 7.27
C GLU A 165 19.92 6.52 6.25
N ARG A 166 20.33 6.40 4.98
CA ARG A 166 19.76 7.19 3.86
C ARG A 166 18.27 6.92 3.69
N ASP A 167 17.84 5.67 3.79
CA ASP A 167 16.42 5.31 3.74
C ASP A 167 15.63 5.84 4.94
N ARG A 168 16.20 5.77 6.15
CA ARG A 168 15.61 6.39 7.35
C ARG A 168 15.45 7.90 7.21
N GLN A 169 16.38 8.58 6.54
CA GLN A 169 16.27 10.02 6.25
C GLN A 169 15.18 10.30 5.22
N ASN A 170 15.06 9.47 4.18
CA ASN A 170 14.00 9.57 3.17
C ASN A 170 12.60 9.26 3.72
N ILE A 171 12.51 8.48 4.81
CA ILE A 171 11.25 8.10 5.46
C ILE A 171 10.78 9.13 6.51
N LYS A 172 11.56 10.17 6.84
CA LYS A 172 11.15 11.24 7.77
C LYS A 172 10.76 12.53 7.06
N SER A 173 9.50 12.63 6.63
CA SER A 173 8.62 13.74 7.02
C SER A 173 7.14 13.45 6.72
N PRO A 174 6.21 13.66 7.67
CA PRO A 174 4.85 13.98 7.32
C PRO A 174 4.88 15.42 6.79
N PHE A 175 4.35 15.65 5.60
CA PHE A 175 3.88 16.95 5.11
C PHE A 175 4.51 18.19 5.79
N SER A 176 5.57 18.76 5.22
CA SER A 176 5.85 20.17 5.45
C SER A 176 4.66 20.97 4.92
N PHE A 177 3.88 21.57 5.82
CA PHE A 177 2.84 22.54 5.50
C PHE A 177 3.55 23.76 4.88
N THR A 178 3.76 23.76 3.56
CA THR A 178 3.99 25.01 2.85
C THR A 178 2.69 25.79 2.96
N ALA A 179 2.72 26.81 3.82
CA ALA A 179 1.64 27.75 4.01
C ALA A 179 1.08 28.17 2.65
N MET A 180 -0.18 27.82 2.36
CA MET A 180 -0.90 28.44 1.26
C MET A 180 -0.88 29.96 1.47
N PRO A 181 -0.50 30.77 0.47
CA PRO A 181 -0.56 32.22 0.60
C PRO A 181 -2.00 32.65 0.90
N TRP A 182 -2.16 33.31 2.04
CA TRP A 182 -3.42 33.87 2.52
C TRP A 182 -4.05 34.76 1.44
N ARG A 183 -5.20 34.33 0.91
CA ARG A 183 -5.99 35.07 -0.07
C ARG A 183 -6.54 36.35 0.61
N LYS A 184 -6.01 37.53 0.27
CA LYS A 184 -6.58 38.82 0.74
C LYS A 184 -8.04 38.92 0.26
N LYS A 185 -8.98 38.98 1.20
CA LYS A 185 -10.38 39.34 0.94
C LYS A 185 -10.41 40.75 0.35
N LYS A 186 -10.93 40.91 -0.87
CA LYS A 186 -11.35 42.22 -1.39
C LYS A 186 -12.54 42.68 -0.54
N GLN A 187 -12.37 43.79 0.18
CA GLN A 187 -13.51 44.50 0.78
C GLN A 187 -14.31 45.14 -0.34
N HIS A 188 -15.62 44.93 -0.30
CA HIS A 188 -16.58 45.51 -1.24
C HIS A 188 -17.36 46.61 -0.52
N GLY A 189 -17.21 47.84 -1.01
CA GLY A 189 -18.26 48.86 -1.02
C GLY A 189 -18.35 49.78 0.19
N GLU A 190 -17.96 51.04 0.00
CA GLU A 190 -18.60 52.17 0.68
C GLU A 190 -19.11 53.13 -0.40
N TYR A 191 -20.44 53.25 -0.48
CA TYR A 191 -21.13 54.33 -1.19
C TYR A 191 -21.25 55.51 -0.22
N ARG A 192 -20.96 56.74 -0.67
CA ARG A 192 -21.91 57.86 -0.69
C ARG A 192 -21.26 59.19 -1.14
N ASN A 193 -22.03 59.83 -2.02
CA ASN A 193 -22.14 61.25 -2.38
C ASN A 193 -20.96 61.93 -3.08
#